data_AF-A0A956I1P7-F1
#
_entry.id   AF-A0A956I1P7-F1
#
_cell.length_a   1.000
_cell.length_b   1.000
_cell.length_c   1.000
_cell.angle_alpha   90.00
_cell.angle_beta   90.00
_cell.angle_gamma   90.00
#
_symmetry.space_group_name_H-M   'P 1'
#
loop_
_entity.id
_entity.type
_entity.pdbx_description
1 polymer ?
#
loop_
_entity_poly.entity_id
_entity_poly.type
_entity_poly.pdbx_seq_one_letter_code
_entity_poly.pdbx_strand_id
1 'polypeptide(L)'
;MSRGPFRHVPEVALATLVVLVVGMMIVPLPTWLLDLLIATNLSLAVLLLLTAFFVRRPLAFGAFPTILLVTTLFRLALNVSSTRLILLQADAGDVIAAFGEFVVRGNYVVGAVIFAILTLVQFVVIARGAERVAEVGARFTLDALPGKQLAIDA
;
A
#
# COMPACT_ATOMS: atom_id res chain seq x y z
N MET A 1 -28.90 -18.90 -17.26
CA MET A 1 -28.77 -17.82 -16.26
C MET A 1 -28.37 -18.46 -14.93
N SER A 2 -27.09 -18.77 -14.73
CA SER A 2 -26.56 -19.37 -13.49
C SER A 2 -25.36 -18.54 -13.04
N ARG A 3 -25.48 -17.92 -11.86
CA ARG A 3 -24.46 -17.06 -11.24
C ARG A 3 -23.55 -17.94 -10.40
N GLY A 4 -22.29 -18.08 -10.80
CA GLY A 4 -21.31 -18.95 -10.12
C GLY A 4 -20.82 -18.38 -8.77
N PRO A 5 -20.44 -19.24 -7.81
CA PRO A 5 -20.08 -18.89 -6.43
C PRO A 5 -18.70 -18.22 -6.26
N PHE A 6 -17.93 -18.07 -7.34
CA PHE A 6 -16.53 -17.62 -7.30
C PHE A 6 -16.33 -16.10 -7.20
N ARG A 7 -17.40 -15.29 -7.14
CA ARG A 7 -17.29 -13.83 -6.97
C ARG A 7 -17.12 -13.36 -5.52
N HIS A 8 -17.46 -14.17 -4.52
CA HIS A 8 -17.41 -13.75 -3.11
C HIS A 8 -16.07 -14.04 -2.40
N VAL A 9 -15.24 -14.92 -2.96
CA VAL A 9 -13.93 -15.28 -2.36
C VAL A 9 -13.01 -14.06 -2.20
N PRO A 10 -12.91 -13.12 -3.18
CA PRO A 10 -12.10 -11.91 -3.03
C PRO A 10 -12.65 -10.95 -1.95
N GLU A 11 -13.98 -10.84 -1.84
CA GLU A 11 -14.65 -9.96 -0.87
C GLU A 11 -14.46 -10.47 0.56
N VAL A 12 -14.62 -11.79 0.76
CA VAL A 12 -14.39 -12.44 2.06
C VAL A 12 -12.91 -12.37 2.43
N ALA A 13 -11.98 -12.62 1.51
CA ALA A 13 -10.55 -12.49 1.77
C ALA A 13 -10.14 -11.06 2.15
N LEU A 14 -10.69 -10.05 1.48
CA LEU A 14 -10.47 -8.64 1.82
C LEU A 14 -11.06 -8.30 3.19
N ALA A 15 -12.28 -8.76 3.50
CA ALA A 15 -12.90 -8.54 4.81
C ALA A 15 -12.09 -9.21 5.94
N THR A 16 -11.65 -10.45 5.75
CA THR A 16 -10.79 -11.15 6.71
C THR A 16 -9.46 -10.43 6.90
N LEU A 17 -8.84 -9.94 5.82
CA LEU A 17 -7.63 -9.13 5.89
C LEU A 17 -7.85 -7.88 6.74
N VAL A 18 -8.93 -7.14 6.51
CA VAL A 18 -9.25 -5.92 7.28
C VAL A 18 -9.44 -6.24 8.76
N VAL A 19 -10.19 -7.30 9.09
CA VAL A 19 -10.37 -7.75 10.48
C VAL A 19 -9.04 -8.14 11.11
N LEU A 20 -8.17 -8.83 10.38
CA LEU A 20 -6.84 -9.21 10.84
C LEU A 20 -5.94 -8.00 11.08
N VAL A 21 -5.97 -7.00 10.18
CA VAL A 21 -5.24 -5.73 10.34
C VAL A 21 -5.70 -4.99 11.60
N VAL A 22 -7.01 -4.86 11.81
CA VAL A 22 -7.57 -4.23 13.02
C VAL A 22 -7.20 -5.04 14.27
N GLY A 23 -7.26 -6.38 14.19
CA GLY A 23 -6.84 -7.27 15.27
C GLY A 23 -5.38 -7.08 15.66
N MET A 24 -4.48 -6.95 14.69
CA MET A 24 -3.06 -6.65 14.91
C MET A 24 -2.84 -5.27 15.59
N MET A 25 -3.71 -4.29 15.31
CA MET A 25 -3.65 -2.96 15.96
C MET A 25 -4.10 -2.98 17.42
N ILE A 26 -4.93 -3.95 17.83
CA ILE A 26 -5.40 -4.08 19.21
C ILE A 26 -4.49 -5.03 20.02
N VAL A 27 -4.08 -6.15 19.42
CA VAL A 27 -3.32 -7.20 20.10
C VAL A 27 -1.81 -6.97 19.92
N PRO A 28 -1.01 -6.95 21.00
CA PRO A 28 0.46 -6.91 20.90
C PRO A 28 0.96 -8.16 20.17
N LEU A 29 1.62 -7.96 19.02
CA LEU A 29 2.30 -9.02 18.30
C LEU A 29 3.67 -9.27 18.94
N PRO A 30 4.15 -10.52 19.00
CA PRO A 30 5.52 -10.79 19.40
C PRO A 30 6.49 -10.28 18.33
N THR A 31 7.68 -9.84 18.75
CA THR A 31 8.69 -9.19 17.89
C THR A 31 9.15 -10.06 16.73
N TRP A 32 9.38 -11.36 16.97
CA TRP A 32 9.76 -12.32 15.92
C TRP A 32 8.74 -12.43 14.79
N LEU A 33 7.43 -12.35 15.12
CA LEU A 33 6.37 -12.40 14.12
C LEU A 33 6.30 -11.10 13.33
N LEU A 34 6.50 -9.97 14.02
CA LEU A 34 6.58 -8.67 13.37
C LEU A 34 7.74 -8.62 12.37
N ASP A 35 8.92 -9.08 12.75
CA ASP A 35 10.10 -9.12 11.86
C ASP A 35 9.84 -9.97 10.62
N LEU A 36 9.22 -11.15 10.79
CA LEU A 36 8.83 -12.02 9.66
C LEU A 36 7.81 -11.34 8.73
N LEU A 37 6.82 -10.64 9.29
CA LEU A 37 5.82 -9.93 8.51
C LEU A 37 6.41 -8.71 7.77
N ILE A 38 7.35 -7.98 8.38
CA ILE A 38 8.09 -6.90 7.73
C ILE A 38 8.98 -7.44 6.60
N ALA A 39 9.74 -8.51 6.84
CA ALA A 39 10.57 -9.14 5.81
C ALA A 39 9.74 -9.64 4.63
N THR A 40 8.57 -10.21 4.90
CA THR A 40 7.60 -10.62 3.87
C THR A 40 7.05 -9.42 3.11
N ASN A 41 6.71 -8.33 3.80
CA ASN A 41 6.24 -7.10 3.17
C ASN A 41 7.28 -6.51 2.21
N LEU A 42 8.54 -6.43 2.65
CA LEU A 42 9.64 -5.92 1.85
C LEU A 42 9.90 -6.79 0.62
N SER A 43 9.90 -8.11 0.81
CA SER A 43 10.07 -9.09 -0.27
C SER A 43 8.98 -8.97 -1.32
N LEU A 44 7.73 -8.81 -0.88
CA LEU A 44 6.58 -8.64 -1.77
C LEU A 44 6.62 -7.29 -2.48
N ALA A 45 7.06 -6.21 -1.82
CA ALA A 45 7.26 -4.91 -2.46
C ALA A 45 8.31 -4.98 -3.59
N VAL A 46 9.44 -5.66 -3.35
CA VAL A 46 10.46 -5.89 -4.38
C VAL A 46 9.92 -6.75 -5.51
N LEU A 47 9.17 -7.81 -5.21
CA LEU A 47 8.54 -8.66 -6.22
C LEU A 47 7.57 -7.87 -7.10
N LEU A 48 6.75 -6.99 -6.51
CA LEU A 48 5.85 -6.12 -7.25
C LEU A 48 6.60 -5.12 -8.12
N LEU A 49 7.70 -4.55 -7.61
CA LEU A 49 8.56 -3.64 -8.37
C LEU A 49 9.18 -4.34 -9.58
N LEU A 50 9.73 -5.54 -9.40
CA LEU A 50 10.28 -6.34 -10.49
C LEU A 50 9.19 -6.71 -11.50
N THR A 51 8.03 -7.15 -11.02
CA THR A 51 6.88 -7.45 -11.88
C THR A 51 6.47 -6.23 -12.71
N ALA A 52 6.40 -5.05 -12.10
CA ALA A 52 6.07 -3.81 -12.79
C ALA A 52 7.12 -3.42 -13.84
N PHE A 53 8.41 -3.65 -13.57
CA PHE A 53 9.50 -3.31 -14.50
C PHE A 53 9.59 -4.28 -15.69
N PHE A 54 9.27 -5.55 -15.49
CA PHE A 54 9.40 -6.59 -16.52
C PHE A 54 8.10 -6.95 -17.25
N VAL A 55 6.94 -6.42 -16.83
CA VAL A 55 5.65 -6.67 -17.50
C VAL A 55 5.62 -6.02 -18.89
N ARG A 56 5.44 -6.85 -19.93
CA ARG A 56 5.31 -6.43 -21.33
C ARG A 56 3.86 -6.42 -21.86
N ARG A 57 2.88 -6.91 -21.10
CA ARG A 57 1.47 -7.02 -21.52
C ARG A 57 0.48 -6.38 -20.51
N PRO A 58 -0.47 -5.55 -20.97
CA PRO A 58 -1.41 -4.83 -20.09
C PRO A 58 -2.52 -5.69 -19.45
N LEU A 59 -2.62 -6.98 -19.79
CA LEU A 59 -3.67 -7.90 -19.28
C LEU A 59 -3.58 -8.18 -17.76
N ALA A 60 -2.48 -7.82 -17.09
CA ALA A 60 -2.32 -7.91 -15.64
C ALA A 60 -2.81 -6.66 -14.87
N PHE A 61 -3.15 -5.56 -15.55
CA PHE A 61 -3.53 -4.31 -14.88
C PHE A 61 -4.86 -4.39 -14.12
N GLY A 62 -5.74 -5.36 -14.44
CA GLY A 62 -7.02 -5.52 -13.74
C GLY A 62 -6.88 -5.98 -12.28
N ALA A 63 -5.85 -6.79 -11.96
CA ALA A 63 -5.58 -7.26 -10.59
C ALA A 63 -4.66 -6.31 -9.79
N PHE A 64 -3.98 -5.41 -10.49
CA PHE A 64 -2.97 -4.52 -9.91
C PHE A 64 -3.56 -3.59 -8.81
N PRO A 65 -4.71 -2.91 -9.02
CA PRO A 65 -5.32 -2.07 -7.99
C PRO A 65 -5.67 -2.84 -6.72
N THR A 66 -6.20 -4.06 -6.85
CA THR A 66 -6.58 -4.90 -5.70
C THR A 66 -5.35 -5.35 -4.91
N ILE A 67 -4.28 -5.77 -5.60
CA ILE A 67 -3.01 -6.14 -4.95
C ILE A 67 -2.40 -4.92 -4.24
N LEU A 68 -2.40 -3.76 -4.87
CA LEU A 68 -1.92 -2.52 -4.24
C LEU A 68 -2.76 -2.14 -3.01
N LEU A 69 -4.08 -2.30 -3.06
CA LEU A 69 -4.95 -2.05 -1.91
C LEU A 69 -4.63 -3.00 -0.74
N VAL A 70 -4.58 -4.31 -0.99
CA VAL A 70 -4.26 -5.33 0.01
C VAL A 70 -2.90 -5.08 0.65
N THR A 71 -1.88 -4.82 -0.16
CA THR A 71 -0.52 -4.55 0.32
C THR A 71 -0.43 -3.25 1.09
N THR A 72 -1.18 -2.22 0.70
CA THR A 72 -1.25 -0.96 1.44
C THR A 72 -1.90 -1.14 2.82
N LEU A 73 -3.00 -1.90 2.91
CA LEU A 73 -3.64 -2.22 4.19
C LEU A 73 -2.70 -3.03 5.10
N PHE A 74 -2.00 -4.01 4.54
CA PHE A 74 -1.01 -4.77 5.27
C PHE A 74 0.14 -3.89 5.78
N ARG A 75 0.66 -2.97 4.96
CA ARG A 75 1.67 -1.97 5.37
C ARG A 75 1.18 -1.10 6.52
N LEU A 76 -0.06 -0.64 6.47
CA LEU A 76 -0.65 0.17 7.54
C LEU A 76 -0.66 -0.60 8.87
N ALA A 77 -1.09 -1.86 8.84
CA ALA A 77 -1.11 -2.74 10.02
C ALA A 77 0.27 -2.90 10.67
N LEU A 78 1.29 -3.15 9.85
CA LEU A 78 2.66 -3.32 10.33
C LEU A 78 3.22 -2.04 10.93
N ASN A 79 3.00 -0.88 10.29
CA ASN A 79 3.46 0.41 10.81
C ASN A 79 2.81 0.76 12.15
N VAL A 80 1.51 0.53 12.31
CA VAL A 80 0.84 0.79 13.59
C VAL A 80 1.33 -0.18 14.66
N SER A 81 1.45 -1.47 14.32
CA SER A 81 1.90 -2.50 15.27
C SER A 81 3.34 -2.28 15.72
N SER A 82 4.25 -1.93 14.81
CA SER A 82 5.64 -1.62 15.11
C SER A 82 5.76 -0.36 15.94
N THR A 83 5.08 0.72 15.55
CA THR A 83 5.10 1.99 16.32
C THR A 83 4.61 1.76 17.74
N ARG A 84 3.55 0.96 17.92
CA ARG A 84 3.05 0.61 19.25
C ARG A 84 4.09 -0.16 20.08
N LEU A 85 4.76 -1.17 19.50
CA LEU A 85 5.79 -1.93 20.20
C LEU A 85 6.99 -1.05 20.58
N ILE A 86 7.43 -0.19 19.66
CA ILE A 86 8.49 0.80 19.91
C ILE A 86 8.11 1.72 21.08
N LEU A 87 6.88 2.24 21.11
CA LEU A 87 6.46 3.19 22.13
C LEU A 87 6.12 2.55 23.49
N LEU A 88 5.60 1.31 23.51
CA LEU A 88 5.15 0.64 24.74
C LEU A 88 6.22 -0.24 25.38
N GLN A 89 7.08 -0.87 24.57
CA GLN A 89 8.04 -1.87 25.02
C GLN A 89 9.50 -1.45 24.78
N ALA A 90 9.72 -0.31 24.10
CA ALA A 90 11.05 0.12 23.64
C ALA A 90 11.76 -0.93 22.76
N ASP A 91 10.99 -1.85 22.18
CA ASP A 91 11.48 -2.93 21.32
C ASP A 91 10.83 -2.79 19.94
N ALA A 92 11.68 -2.60 18.94
CA ALA A 92 11.28 -2.38 17.55
C ALA A 92 11.26 -3.67 16.73
N GLY A 93 11.76 -4.78 17.26
CA GLY A 93 12.17 -5.94 16.46
C GLY A 93 13.55 -5.75 15.83
N ASP A 94 14.17 -6.87 15.45
CA ASP A 94 15.55 -6.92 14.96
C ASP A 94 15.67 -6.24 13.60
N VAL A 95 14.66 -6.37 12.73
CA VAL A 95 14.69 -5.80 11.38
C VAL A 95 14.66 -4.27 11.44
N ILE A 96 13.80 -3.69 12.28
CA ILE A 96 13.69 -2.24 12.42
C ILE A 96 14.94 -1.69 13.13
N ALA A 97 15.44 -2.36 14.16
CA ALA A 97 16.64 -1.96 14.88
C ALA A 97 17.87 -1.93 13.94
N ALA A 98 18.09 -3.00 13.17
CA ALA A 98 19.17 -3.08 12.19
C ALA A 98 19.05 -2.00 11.10
N PHE A 99 17.83 -1.74 10.60
CA PHE A 99 17.60 -0.71 9.60
C PHE A 99 17.84 0.69 10.17
N GLY A 100 17.43 0.94 11.42
CA GLY A 100 17.67 2.20 12.13
C GLY A 100 19.16 2.48 12.31
N GLU A 101 19.93 1.49 12.75
CA GLU A 101 21.38 1.61 12.88
C GLU A 101 22.06 1.85 11.52
N PHE A 102 21.60 1.16 10.47
CA PHE A 102 22.10 1.36 9.11
C PHE A 102 21.85 2.77 8.55
N VAL A 103 20.68 3.34 8.82
CA VAL A 103 20.30 4.68 8.34
C VAL A 103 21.01 5.78 9.12
N VAL A 104 21.09 5.65 10.44
CA VAL A 104 21.59 6.70 11.33
C VAL A 104 23.12 6.64 11.46
N ARG A 105 23.75 5.46 11.38
CA ARG A 105 25.20 5.22 11.60
C ARG A 105 25.82 6.06 12.74
N GLY A 106 25.11 6.15 13.87
CA GLY A 106 25.54 6.90 15.05
C GLY A 106 25.34 8.43 14.98
N ASN A 107 24.78 8.98 13.90
CA ASN A 107 24.45 10.41 13.79
C ASN A 107 22.94 10.63 13.61
N TYR A 108 22.26 10.94 14.72
CA TYR A 108 20.82 11.22 14.74
C TYR A 108 20.39 12.39 13.84
N VAL A 109 21.28 13.36 13.58
CA VAL A 109 20.99 14.47 12.65
C VAL A 109 20.86 13.95 11.22
N VAL A 110 21.76 13.06 10.80
CA VAL A 110 21.68 12.40 9.49
C VAL A 110 20.39 11.60 9.38
N GLY A 111 20.04 10.86 10.43
CA GLY A 111 18.77 10.15 10.53
C GLY A 111 17.54 11.06 10.34
N ALA A 112 17.51 12.19 11.05
CA ALA A 112 16.42 13.17 10.95
C ALA A 112 16.31 13.78 9.54
N VAL A 113 17.44 14.08 8.90
CA VAL A 113 17.47 14.60 7.52
C VAL A 113 16.92 13.56 6.55
N ILE A 114 17.37 12.31 6.64
CA ILE A 114 16.86 11.22 5.79
C ILE A 114 15.36 11.02 6.00
N PHE A 115 14.90 11.00 7.26
CA PHE A 115 13.48 10.89 7.59
C PHE A 115 12.65 12.03 6.96
N ALA A 116 13.13 13.27 7.04
CA ALA A 116 12.46 14.43 6.44
C ALA A 116 12.37 14.31 4.91
N ILE A 117 13.46 13.88 4.25
CA ILE A 117 13.48 13.66 2.80
C ILE A 117 12.47 12.57 2.41
N LEU A 118 12.49 11.42 3.08
CA LEU A 118 11.57 10.31 2.78
C LEU A 118 10.11 10.72 2.98
N THR A 119 9.80 11.42 4.07
CA THR A 119 8.44 11.91 4.38
C THR A 119 7.97 12.90 3.32
N LEU A 120 8.81 13.86 2.93
CA LEU A 120 8.50 14.84 1.88
C LEU A 120 8.26 14.17 0.53
N VAL A 121 9.15 13.26 0.11
CA VAL A 121 9.00 12.54 -1.15
C VAL A 121 7.73 11.71 -1.15
N GLN A 122 7.43 11.01 -0.05
CA GLN A 122 6.23 10.20 0.07
C GLN A 122 4.96 11.05 -0.06
N PHE A 123 4.90 12.21 0.59
CA PHE A 123 3.77 13.12 0.47
C PHE A 123 3.65 13.73 -0.93
N VAL A 124 4.74 14.30 -1.46
CA VAL A 124 4.75 15.00 -2.76
C VAL A 124 4.41 14.05 -3.91
N VAL A 125 4.97 12.85 -3.93
CA VAL A 125 4.70 11.86 -5.00
C VAL A 125 3.25 11.40 -4.96
N ILE A 126 2.68 11.14 -3.78
CA ILE A 126 1.27 10.75 -3.65
C ILE A 126 0.36 11.88 -4.14
N ALA A 127 0.60 13.13 -3.71
CA ALA A 127 -0.19 14.28 -4.11
C ALA A 127 -0.16 14.49 -5.64
N ARG A 128 1.04 14.48 -6.23
CA ARG A 128 1.22 14.65 -7.70
C ARG A 128 0.67 13.46 -8.49
N GLY A 129 0.78 12.25 -7.97
CA GLY A 129 0.20 11.05 -8.58
C GLY A 129 -1.33 11.11 -8.60
N ALA A 130 -1.95 11.49 -7.48
CA ALA A 130 -3.40 11.64 -7.36
C ALA A 130 -3.95 12.74 -8.27
N GLU A 131 -3.26 13.88 -8.38
CA GLU A 131 -3.63 14.99 -9.29
C GLU A 131 -3.76 14.51 -10.75
N ARG A 132 -2.77 13.77 -11.25
CA ARG A 132 -2.80 13.23 -12.62
C ARG A 132 -3.89 12.20 -12.85
N VAL A 133 -4.15 11.33 -11.87
CA VAL A 133 -5.24 10.33 -11.95
C VAL A 133 -6.61 11.02 -11.94
N ALA A 134 -6.77 12.08 -11.15
CA ALA A 134 -8.00 12.86 -11.09
C ALA A 134 -8.27 13.61 -12.41
N GLU A 135 -7.24 14.19 -13.06
CA GLU A 135 -7.38 14.82 -14.38
C GLU A 135 -7.87 13.82 -15.43
N VAL A 136 -7.25 12.64 -15.48
CA VAL A 136 -7.59 11.60 -16.44
C VAL A 136 -8.98 11.02 -16.16
N GLY A 137 -9.35 10.82 -14.89
CA GLY A 137 -10.70 10.41 -14.50
C GLY A 137 -11.77 11.44 -14.86
N ALA A 138 -11.48 12.73 -14.68
CA ALA A 138 -12.37 13.81 -15.08
C ALA A 138 -12.54 13.87 -16.61
N ARG A 139 -11.46 13.71 -17.37
CA ARG A 139 -11.53 13.59 -18.84
C ARG A 139 -12.31 12.36 -19.26
N PHE A 140 -12.10 11.19 -18.66
CA PHE A 140 -12.90 10.00 -18.98
C PHE A 140 -14.37 10.15 -18.61
N THR A 141 -14.68 10.87 -17.54
CA THR A 141 -16.06 11.19 -17.18
C THR A 141 -16.68 12.18 -18.16
N LEU A 142 -15.91 13.18 -18.61
CA LEU A 142 -16.31 14.17 -19.62
C LEU A 142 -16.49 13.53 -21.00
N ASP A 143 -15.58 12.64 -21.41
CA ASP A 143 -15.61 11.86 -22.66
C ASP A 143 -16.71 10.79 -22.64
N ALA A 144 -17.14 10.36 -21.45
CA ALA A 144 -18.26 9.45 -21.26
C ALA A 144 -19.64 10.15 -21.19
N LEU A 145 -19.69 11.49 -21.15
CA LEU A 145 -20.96 12.22 -21.28
C LEU A 145 -21.49 12.00 -22.71
N PRO A 146 -22.67 11.37 -22.88
CA PRO A 146 -23.19 11.03 -24.21
C PRO A 146 -23.66 12.29 -24.93
N GLY A 147 -22.74 12.99 -25.59
CA GLY A 147 -23.06 14.03 -26.56
C GLY A 147 -23.50 13.40 -27.87
N LYS A 148 -24.71 12.82 -27.95
CA LYS A 148 -25.28 12.47 -29.27
C LYS A 148 -26.81 12.52 -29.42
N GLN A 149 -27.52 13.34 -28.65
CA GLN A 149 -28.97 13.52 -28.83
C GLN A 149 -29.47 14.99 -28.84
N LEU A 150 -28.60 15.99 -29.05
CA LEU A 150 -29.05 17.41 -29.13
C LEU A 150 -28.93 18.05 -30.52
N ALA A 151 -28.32 17.38 -31.51
CA ALA A 151 -28.17 17.93 -32.87
C ALA A 151 -28.80 17.05 -33.97
N ILE A 152 -29.49 15.96 -33.62
CA ILE A 152 -30.12 15.05 -34.60
C ILE A 152 -31.66 15.08 -34.51
N ASP A 153 -32.24 15.96 -33.67
CA ASP A 153 -33.70 16.13 -33.58
C ASP A 153 -34.15 17.61 -33.59
N ALA A 154 -33.39 18.48 -34.27
CA ALA A 154 -33.75 19.87 -34.56
C ALA A 154 -33.55 20.20 -36.04
#